data_AF-A0A3B0Y2Y5-F1
#
_entry.id   AF-A0A3B0Y2Y5-F1
#
_cell.length_a   1.000
_cell.length_b   1.000
_cell.length_c   1.000
_cell.angle_alpha   90.00
_cell.angle_beta   90.00
_cell.angle_gamma   90.00
#
_symmetry.space_group_name_H-M   'P 1'
#
loop_
_entity.id
_entity.type
_entity.pdbx_description
1 polymer ?
#
loop_
_entity_poly.entity_id
_entity_poly.type
_entity_poly.pdbx_seq_one_letter_code
_entity_poly.pdbx_strand_id
1 'polypeptide(L)' 'MWFKKLTGFSESSAQKVRENMSVDGNTLHSKVNKKTVICGTLV' A
#
# COMPACT_ATOMS: atom_id res chain seq x y z
N MET A 1 -12.44 -7.72 0.32
CA MET A 1 -11.23 -7.53 1.17
C MET A 1 -9.94 -7.71 0.37
N TRP A 2 -9.74 -6.96 -0.71
CA TRP A 2 -8.51 -7.07 -1.52
C TRP A 2 -7.37 -6.27 -0.89
N PHE A 3 -7.65 -5.06 -0.39
CA PHE A 3 -6.66 -4.16 0.22
C PHE A 3 -5.94 -4.83 1.39
N LYS A 4 -6.66 -5.32 2.42
CA LYS A 4 -6.06 -6.00 3.58
C LYS A 4 -5.20 -7.21 3.21
N LYS A 5 -5.58 -7.98 2.19
CA LYS A 5 -4.77 -9.12 1.72
C LYS A 5 -3.45 -8.66 1.10
N LEU A 6 -3.47 -7.54 0.39
CA LEU A 6 -2.32 -6.93 -0.26
C LEU A 6 -1.41 -6.20 0.74
N THR A 7 -1.99 -5.36 1.60
CA THR A 7 -1.27 -4.43 2.48
C THR A 7 -1.06 -4.97 3.90
N GLY A 8 -1.84 -5.96 4.33
CA GLY A 8 -1.77 -6.55 5.67
C GLY A 8 -2.62 -5.84 6.72
N PHE A 9 -3.31 -4.74 6.38
CA PHE A 9 -4.16 -4.01 7.32
C PHE A 9 -5.48 -3.55 6.67
N SER A 10 -6.51 -3.32 7.50
CA SER A 10 -7.77 -2.77 7.01
C SER A 10 -7.63 -1.28 6.71
N GLU A 11 -8.13 -0.85 5.55
CA GLU A 11 -8.26 0.58 5.21
C GLU A 11 -9.32 1.19 6.13
N SER A 12 -8.87 1.99 7.10
CA SER A 12 -9.74 2.61 8.11
C SER A 12 -9.75 4.14 8.00
N SER A 13 -8.64 4.73 7.52
CA SER A 13 -8.50 6.16 7.28
C SER A 13 -7.33 6.43 6.34
N ALA A 14 -7.38 7.56 5.61
CA ALA A 14 -6.30 7.96 4.72
C ALA A 14 -4.98 8.22 5.47
N GLN A 15 -5.05 8.72 6.71
CA GLN A 15 -3.88 8.92 7.57
C GLN A 15 -3.16 7.59 7.83
N LYS A 16 -3.91 6.56 8.24
CA LYS A 16 -3.36 5.22 8.49
C LYS A 16 -2.69 4.63 7.25
N VAL A 17 -3.26 4.87 6.07
CA VAL A 17 -2.65 4.44 4.80
C VAL A 17 -1.30 5.12 4.59
N ARG A 18 -1.22 6.44 4.76
CA ARG A 18 0.03 7.22 4.60
C ARG A 18 1.11 6.85 5.61
N GLU A 19 0.72 6.52 6.84
CA GLU A 19 1.67 6.07 7.86
C GLU A 19 2.27 4.70 7.50
N ASN A 20 1.44 3.78 7.02
CA ASN A 20 1.79 2.38 6.80
C ASN A 20 2.25 2.03 5.38
N MET A 21 2.10 2.94 4.42
CA MET A 21 2.45 2.72 3.02
C MET A 21 3.35 3.83 2.49
N SER A 22 4.18 3.49 1.52
CA SER A 22 5.01 4.44 0.78
C SER A 22 5.04 4.08 -0.69
N VAL A 23 5.18 5.09 -1.54
CA VAL A 23 5.29 4.94 -2.99
C VAL A 23 6.68 5.41 -3.41
N ASP A 24 7.39 4.57 -4.17
CA ASP A 24 8.69 4.86 -4.76
C ASP A 24 8.61 4.60 -6.27
N GLY A 25 8.47 5.67 -7.06
CA GLY A 25 8.18 5.58 -8.50
C GLY A 25 6.93 4.74 -8.77
N ASN A 26 7.09 3.63 -9.50
CA ASN A 26 6.03 2.67 -9.81
C ASN A 26 5.90 1.55 -8.76
N THR A 27 6.48 1.72 -7.58
CA THR A 27 6.54 0.70 -6.55
C THR A 27 5.77 1.12 -5.30
N LEU A 28 4.83 0.28 -4.88
CA LEU A 28 4.06 0.44 -3.65
C LEU A 28 4.63 -0.48 -2.56
N HIS A 29 5.04 0.11 -1.44
CA HIS A 29 5.57 -0.62 -0.28
C HIS A 29 4.57 -0.59 0.87
N SER A 30 4.30 -1.76 1.46
CA SER A 30 3.63 -1.86 2.74
C SER A 30 4.66 -2.06 3.86
N LYS A 31 4.65 -1.16 4.85
CA LYS A 31 5.49 -1.25 6.05
C LYS A 31 4.98 -2.30 7.03
N VAL A 32 3.70 -2.68 6.93
CA VAL A 32 3.05 -3.63 7.86
C VAL A 32 3.45 -5.07 7.56
N ASN A 33 3.38 -5.48 6.29
CA ASN A 33 3.65 -6.86 5.89
C ASN A 33 4.92 -7.01 5.03
N LYS A 34 5.68 -5.92 4.87
CA LYS A 34 6.93 -5.85 4.08
C LYS A 34 6.77 -6.25 2.61
N LYS A 35 5.54 -6.30 2.10
CA LYS A 35 5.28 -6.60 0.69
C LYS A 35 5.51 -5.36 -0.15
N THR A 36 6.04 -5.62 -1.34
CA THR A 36 6.28 -4.62 -2.38
C THR A 36 5.50 -5.03 -3.62
N VAL A 37 4.80 -4.09 -4.24
CA VAL A 37 3.96 -4.33 -5.41
C VAL A 37 4.31 -3.32 -6.48
N ILE A 38 4.53 -3.76 -7.71
CA ILE A 38 4.70 -2.85 -8.86
C ILE A 38 3.31 -2.43 -9.35
N CYS A 39 3.07 -1.13 -9.38
CA CYS A 39 1.85 -0.50 -9.86
C CYS A 39 2.09 0.24 -11.19
N GLY A 40 1.11 0.14 -12.09
CA GLY A 40 1.13 0.89 -13.36
C GLY A 40 0.81 2.37 -13.17
N THR A 41 1.08 3.17 -14.20
CA THR A 41 0.74 4.60 -14.23
C THR A 41 -0.61 4.77 -14.92
N LEU A 42 -1.49 5.59 -14.35
CA LEU A 42 -2.69 6.05 -15.05
C LEU A 42 -2.29 7.24 -15.93
N VAL A 43 -2.41 7.08 -17.25
CA VAL A 43 -2.10 8.10 -18.26
C VAL A 43 -3.37 8.77 -18.78
#